data_AF-A0A2H4U8V4-F1
#
_entry.id   AF-A0A2H4U8V4-F1
#
_cell.length_a   1.000
_cell.length_b   1.000
_cell.length_c   1.000
_cell.angle_alpha   90.00
_cell.angle_beta   90.00
_cell.angle_gamma   90.00
#
_symmetry.space_group_name_H-M   'P 1'
#
loop_
_entity.id
_entity.type
_entity.pdbx_description
1 polymer ?
#
loop_
_entity_poly.entity_id
_entity_poly.type
_entity_poly.pdbx_seq_one_letter_code
_entity_poly.pdbx_strand_id
1 'polypeptide(L)'
;MAIAIVYVGFSMNSLDNSMAEISDNISNGDKEYNDAVNLINNKNYDEALEKALYASDDFNKSSRDLSDIQNGSYNFNEVHKEYLATAIDEVELKQDAASNLVHAIYYFKNNDNSTGSSYGNNANSLMDEAIQYQNARNKLVNDNPNLFR
;
A
#
# COMPACT_ATOMS: atom_id res chain seq x y z
N MET A 1 7.55 7.87 -10.15
CA MET A 1 7.83 6.52 -10.69
C MET A 1 6.53 5.95 -11.22
N ALA A 2 6.51 5.35 -12.40
CA ALA A 2 5.33 4.62 -12.88
C ALA A 2 5.47 3.16 -12.42
N ILE A 3 4.53 2.71 -11.60
CA ILE A 3 4.52 1.34 -11.06
C ILE A 3 3.56 0.51 -11.93
N ALA A 4 4.04 -0.60 -12.47
CA ALA A 4 3.22 -1.55 -13.19
C ALA A 4 2.51 -2.47 -12.18
N ILE A 5 1.17 -2.47 -12.21
CA ILE A 5 0.34 -3.33 -11.38
C ILE A 5 0.14 -4.66 -12.12
N VAL A 6 0.40 -5.76 -11.42
CA VAL A 6 -0.01 -7.10 -11.86
C VAL A 6 -1.31 -7.41 -11.15
N TYR A 7 -2.41 -7.57 -11.89
CA TYR A 7 -3.65 -8.12 -11.36
C TYR A 7 -3.42 -9.60 -11.03
N VAL A 8 -3.79 -10.02 -9.81
CA VAL A 8 -3.56 -11.39 -9.33
C VAL A 8 -4.90 -12.00 -8.91
N GLY A 9 -5.41 -12.93 -9.72
CA GLY A 9 -6.33 -13.96 -9.27
C GLY A 9 -5.58 -15.13 -8.66
N PHE A 10 -6.20 -15.85 -7.75
CA PHE A 10 -5.70 -17.14 -7.26
C PHE A 10 -6.30 -18.25 -8.15
N SER A 11 -5.85 -19.50 -7.99
CA SER A 11 -6.52 -20.63 -8.64
C SER A 11 -7.79 -21.09 -7.89
N MET A 12 -8.19 -20.36 -6.83
CA MET A 12 -9.30 -20.68 -5.93
C MET A 12 -10.39 -19.61 -6.09
N ASN A 13 -11.43 -19.90 -6.86
CA ASN A 13 -12.46 -18.94 -7.32
C ASN A 13 -13.06 -17.98 -6.25
N SER A 14 -13.09 -18.34 -4.96
CA SER A 14 -13.62 -17.45 -3.90
C SER A 14 -12.60 -16.42 -3.39
N LEU A 15 -11.31 -16.67 -3.57
CA LEU A 15 -10.21 -15.76 -3.18
C LEU A 15 -9.92 -14.73 -4.26
N ASP A 16 -10.22 -15.06 -5.52
CA ASP A 16 -9.89 -14.21 -6.68
C ASP A 16 -10.52 -12.83 -6.59
N ASN A 17 -11.79 -12.77 -6.17
CA ASN A 17 -12.50 -11.50 -6.01
C ASN A 17 -11.91 -10.64 -4.89
N SER A 18 -11.62 -11.24 -3.73
CA SER A 18 -11.00 -10.51 -2.60
C SER A 18 -9.60 -10.01 -2.95
N MET A 19 -8.81 -10.81 -3.68
CA MET A 19 -7.45 -10.44 -4.06
C MET A 19 -7.40 -9.40 -5.17
N ALA A 20 -8.38 -9.41 -6.09
CA ALA A 20 -8.58 -8.33 -7.04
C ALA A 20 -8.95 -7.02 -6.32
N GLU A 21 -9.88 -7.06 -5.37
CA GLU A 21 -10.27 -5.88 -4.57
C GLU A 21 -9.11 -5.34 -3.73
N ILE A 22 -8.32 -6.21 -3.09
CA ILE A 22 -7.09 -5.83 -2.38
C ILE A 22 -6.12 -5.15 -3.34
N SER A 23 -5.92 -5.70 -4.54
CA SER A 23 -5.02 -5.12 -5.54
C SER A 23 -5.49 -3.73 -6.00
N ASP A 24 -6.80 -3.56 -6.20
CA ASP A 24 -7.40 -2.28 -6.54
C ASP A 24 -7.23 -1.26 -5.41
N ASN A 25 -7.46 -1.67 -4.15
CA ASN A 25 -7.27 -0.81 -2.99
C ASN A 25 -5.81 -0.39 -2.82
N ILE A 26 -4.84 -1.30 -2.96
CA ILE A 26 -3.41 -0.95 -2.89
C ILE A 26 -3.04 0.04 -4.01
N SER A 27 -3.51 -0.22 -5.23
CA SER A 27 -3.28 0.67 -6.39
C SER A 27 -3.88 2.06 -6.18
N ASN A 28 -5.12 2.13 -5.67
CA ASN A 28 -5.79 3.38 -5.37
C ASN A 28 -5.07 4.12 -4.25
N GLY A 29 -4.67 3.42 -3.19
CA GLY A 29 -3.89 4.00 -2.11
C GLY A 29 -2.56 4.58 -2.58
N ASP A 30 -1.82 3.86 -3.45
CA ASP A 30 -0.58 4.36 -4.05
C ASP A 30 -0.83 5.63 -4.90
N LYS A 31 -1.92 5.66 -5.66
CA LYS A 31 -2.29 6.83 -6.46
C LYS A 31 -2.63 8.03 -5.58
N GLU A 32 -3.52 7.86 -4.60
CA GLU A 32 -3.96 8.93 -3.71
C GLU A 32 -2.78 9.45 -2.85
N TYR A 33 -1.86 8.57 -2.42
CA TYR A 33 -0.63 8.95 -1.73
C TYR A 33 0.27 9.84 -2.61
N ASN A 34 0.49 9.44 -3.86
CA ASN A 34 1.32 10.21 -4.79
C ASN A 34 0.67 11.56 -5.15
N ASP A 35 -0.66 11.59 -5.30
CA ASP A 35 -1.41 12.83 -5.50
C ASP A 35 -1.26 13.76 -4.29
N ALA A 36 -1.34 13.23 -3.06
CA ALA A 36 -1.09 13.99 -1.84
C ALA A 36 0.32 14.61 -1.81
N VAL A 37 1.36 13.83 -2.14
CA VAL A 37 2.75 14.32 -2.22
C VAL A 37 2.88 15.46 -3.24
N ASN A 38 2.27 15.32 -4.42
CA ASN A 38 2.27 16.38 -5.43
C ASN A 38 1.58 17.66 -4.94
N LEU A 39 0.48 17.53 -4.21
CA LEU A 39 -0.26 18.65 -3.64
C LEU A 39 0.52 19.36 -2.52
N ILE A 40 1.25 18.61 -1.66
CA ILE A 40 2.17 19.18 -0.66
C ILE A 40 3.22 20.07 -1.34
N ASN A 41 3.83 19.60 -2.43
CA ASN A 41 4.82 20.37 -3.18
C ASN A 41 4.25 21.67 -3.77
N ASN A 42 2.95 21.70 -4.05
CA ASN A 42 2.22 22.89 -4.50
C ASN A 42 1.63 23.71 -3.34
N LYS A 43 1.93 23.36 -2.08
CA LYS A 43 1.39 23.96 -0.86
C LYS A 43 -0.14 23.91 -0.75
N ASN A 44 -0.78 23.00 -1.49
CA ASN A 44 -2.21 22.76 -1.40
C ASN A 44 -2.49 21.70 -0.33
N TYR A 45 -2.37 22.12 0.93
CA TYR A 45 -2.36 21.20 2.06
C TYR A 45 -3.74 20.68 2.47
N ASP A 46 -4.83 21.38 2.13
CA ASP A 46 -6.19 20.91 2.43
C ASP A 46 -6.53 19.72 1.53
N GLU A 47 -6.30 19.86 0.22
CA GLU A 47 -6.52 18.76 -0.73
C GLU A 47 -5.49 17.64 -0.52
N ALA A 48 -4.23 17.96 -0.20
CA ALA A 48 -3.23 16.94 0.14
C ALA A 48 -3.68 16.08 1.33
N LEU A 49 -4.30 16.69 2.34
CA LEU A 49 -4.79 15.97 3.51
C LEU A 49 -5.92 15.01 3.14
N GLU A 50 -6.88 15.46 2.34
CA GLU A 50 -7.96 14.60 1.82
C GLU A 50 -7.39 13.38 1.09
N LYS A 51 -6.43 13.60 0.18
CA LYS A 51 -5.74 12.54 -0.56
C LYS A 51 -4.98 11.57 0.34
N ALA A 52 -4.25 12.07 1.34
CA ALA A 52 -3.52 11.22 2.29
C ALA A 52 -4.47 10.39 3.19
N LEU A 53 -5.66 10.91 3.49
CA LEU A 53 -6.69 10.17 4.23
C LEU A 53 -7.33 9.07 3.37
N TYR A 54 -7.61 9.33 2.08
CA TYR A 54 -8.08 8.30 1.16
C TYR A 54 -7.04 7.19 0.97
N ALA A 55 -5.76 7.54 0.84
CA ALA A 55 -4.69 6.56 0.82
C ALA A 55 -4.68 5.69 2.08
N SER A 56 -4.78 6.32 3.26
CA SER A 56 -4.89 5.63 4.54
C SER A 56 -6.08 4.67 4.57
N ASP A 57 -7.26 5.09 4.10
CA ASP A 57 -8.46 4.27 4.11
C ASP A 57 -8.32 3.02 3.23
N ASP A 58 -7.75 3.16 2.02
CA ASP A 58 -7.58 2.03 1.10
C ASP A 58 -6.50 1.04 1.58
N PHE A 59 -5.40 1.54 2.17
CA PHE A 59 -4.41 0.66 2.81
C PHE A 59 -5.00 -0.04 4.05
N ASN A 60 -5.81 0.64 4.86
CA ASN A 60 -6.50 0.06 6.02
C ASN A 60 -7.55 -0.99 5.64
N LYS A 61 -8.24 -0.85 4.50
CA LYS A 61 -9.11 -1.91 3.96
C LYS A 61 -8.27 -3.12 3.55
N SER A 62 -7.25 -2.89 2.73
CA SER A 62 -6.34 -3.94 2.24
C SER A 62 -5.73 -4.75 3.37
N SER A 63 -5.25 -4.08 4.43
CA SER A 63 -4.65 -4.72 5.61
C SER A 63 -5.64 -5.63 6.35
N ARG A 64 -6.89 -5.18 6.52
CA ARG A 64 -7.95 -6.01 7.13
C ARG A 64 -8.28 -7.23 6.28
N ASP A 65 -8.47 -7.03 4.98
CA ASP A 65 -8.83 -8.12 4.07
C ASP A 65 -7.71 -9.17 3.96
N LEU A 66 -6.44 -8.72 3.93
CA LEU A 66 -5.27 -9.59 3.96
C LEU A 66 -5.18 -10.38 5.28
N SER A 67 -5.46 -9.73 6.42
CA SER A 67 -5.49 -10.39 7.73
C SER A 67 -6.60 -11.46 7.80
N ASP A 68 -7.77 -11.17 7.25
CA ASP A 68 -8.89 -12.12 7.19
C ASP A 68 -8.53 -13.34 6.32
N ILE A 69 -7.86 -13.12 5.19
CA ILE A 69 -7.35 -14.21 4.34
C ILE A 69 -6.30 -15.04 5.09
N GLN A 70 -5.39 -14.39 5.82
CA GLN A 70 -4.32 -15.06 6.58
C GLN A 70 -4.88 -15.98 7.66
N ASN A 71 -5.95 -15.56 8.34
CA ASN A 71 -6.63 -16.40 9.33
C ASN A 71 -7.25 -17.67 8.71
N GLY A 72 -7.61 -17.64 7.42
CA GLY A 72 -8.15 -18.77 6.66
C GLY A 72 -7.14 -19.58 5.87
N SER A 73 -5.85 -19.21 5.86
CA SER A 73 -4.87 -19.70 4.86
C SER A 73 -4.17 -21.02 5.22
N TYR A 74 -4.72 -21.84 6.12
CA TYR A 74 -4.06 -23.06 6.61
C TYR A 74 -3.80 -24.11 5.51
N ASN A 75 -4.65 -24.13 4.47
CA ASN A 75 -4.52 -25.03 3.32
C ASN A 75 -3.69 -24.44 2.17
N PHE A 76 -3.16 -23.23 2.30
CA PHE A 76 -2.36 -22.62 1.23
C PHE A 76 -1.06 -23.40 1.05
N ASN A 77 -0.59 -23.46 -0.19
CA ASN A 77 0.78 -23.90 -0.44
C ASN A 77 1.77 -22.81 0.02
N GLU A 78 3.04 -23.17 0.13
CA GLU A 78 4.06 -22.26 0.65
C GLU A 78 4.23 -20.99 -0.18
N VAL A 79 4.09 -21.05 -1.51
CA VAL A 79 4.17 -19.87 -2.39
C VAL A 79 3.03 -18.89 -2.11
N HIS A 80 1.81 -19.39 -1.90
CA HIS A 80 0.66 -18.55 -1.54
C HIS A 80 0.78 -17.95 -0.14
N LYS A 81 1.35 -18.68 0.82
CA LYS A 81 1.63 -18.15 2.16
C LYS A 81 2.69 -17.04 2.11
N GLU A 82 3.77 -17.26 1.36
CA GLU A 82 4.84 -16.27 1.16
C GLU A 82 4.31 -15.02 0.46
N TYR A 83 3.47 -15.18 -0.56
CA TYR A 83 2.79 -14.06 -1.22
C TYR A 83 1.96 -13.25 -0.22
N LEU A 84 1.17 -13.93 0.61
CA LEU A 84 0.30 -13.27 1.58
C LEU A 84 1.08 -12.52 2.65
N ALA A 85 2.13 -13.13 3.21
CA ALA A 85 3.02 -12.47 4.17
C ALA A 85 3.68 -11.23 3.55
N THR A 86 4.21 -11.36 2.34
CA THR A 86 4.84 -10.24 1.61
C THR A 86 3.85 -9.11 1.34
N ALA A 87 2.60 -9.44 1.00
CA ALA A 87 1.56 -8.44 0.78
C ALA A 87 1.15 -7.71 2.07
N ILE A 88 1.14 -8.41 3.21
CA ILE A 88 0.89 -7.82 4.52
C ILE A 88 2.01 -6.84 4.87
N ASP A 89 3.27 -7.27 4.78
CA ASP A 89 4.44 -6.41 5.07
C ASP A 89 4.45 -5.14 4.20
N GLU A 90 4.13 -5.27 2.91
CA GLU A 90 3.99 -4.11 2.00
C GLU A 90 2.91 -3.14 2.48
N VAL A 91 1.72 -3.64 2.80
CA VAL A 91 0.58 -2.79 3.14
C VAL A 91 0.75 -2.13 4.50
N GLU A 92 1.32 -2.83 5.48
CA GLU A 92 1.63 -2.25 6.80
C GLU A 92 2.58 -1.06 6.68
N LEU A 93 3.65 -1.18 5.88
CA LEU A 93 4.56 -0.08 5.60
C LEU A 93 3.86 1.08 4.88
N LYS A 94 2.94 0.80 3.94
CA LYS A 94 2.14 1.83 3.25
C LYS A 94 1.16 2.54 4.19
N GLN A 95 0.56 1.83 5.15
CA GLN A 95 -0.28 2.43 6.21
C GLN A 95 0.54 3.39 7.06
N ASP A 96 1.72 2.95 7.53
CA ASP A 96 2.62 3.78 8.32
C ASP A 96 3.12 5.00 7.53
N ALA A 97 3.41 4.81 6.23
CA ALA A 97 3.79 5.90 5.34
C ALA A 97 2.66 6.93 5.20
N ALA A 98 1.42 6.49 4.96
CA ALA A 98 0.27 7.38 4.83
C ALA A 98 -0.01 8.14 6.15
N SER A 99 0.12 7.48 7.30
CA SER A 99 0.02 8.11 8.62
C SER A 99 1.09 9.20 8.83
N ASN A 100 2.35 8.90 8.49
CA ASN A 100 3.43 9.89 8.53
C ASN A 100 3.17 11.06 7.56
N LEU A 101 2.61 10.78 6.37
CA LEU A 101 2.27 11.83 5.40
C LEU A 101 1.17 12.76 5.95
N VAL A 102 0.14 12.22 6.60
CA VAL A 102 -0.90 13.00 7.28
C VAL A 102 -0.27 13.93 8.34
N HIS A 103 0.63 13.39 9.18
CA HIS A 103 1.35 14.22 10.16
C HIS A 103 2.19 15.30 9.49
N ALA A 104 2.94 14.97 8.43
CA ALA A 104 3.73 15.93 7.67
C ALA A 104 2.87 17.10 7.18
N ILE A 105 1.72 16.80 6.58
CA ILE A 105 0.75 17.79 6.08
C ILE A 105 0.27 18.69 7.22
N TYR A 106 -0.12 18.13 8.38
CA TYR A 106 -0.53 18.93 9.53
C TYR A 106 0.55 19.91 9.98
N TYR A 107 1.81 19.48 10.06
CA TYR A 107 2.90 20.38 10.45
C TYR A 107 3.18 21.46 9.40
N PHE A 108 3.17 21.11 8.11
CA PHE A 108 3.31 22.10 7.02
C PHE A 108 2.19 23.15 7.05
N LYS A 109 0.94 22.76 7.30
CA LYS A 109 -0.20 23.69 7.46
C LYS A 109 0.00 24.69 8.59
N ASN A 110 0.71 24.29 9.64
CA ASN A 110 1.00 25.12 10.81
C ASN A 110 2.35 25.85 10.70
N ASN A 111 2.97 25.88 9.51
CA ASN A 111 4.28 26.48 9.22
C ASN A 111 5.45 25.85 10.00
N ASP A 112 5.28 24.66 10.56
CA ASP A 112 6.37 23.88 11.15
C ASP A 112 7.01 22.99 10.08
N ASN A 113 7.80 23.63 9.22
CA ASN A 113 8.43 22.96 8.09
C ASN A 113 9.49 21.94 8.52
N SER A 114 10.13 22.14 9.67
CA SER A 114 11.16 21.22 10.16
C SER A 114 10.54 19.89 10.56
N THR A 115 9.51 19.93 11.41
CA THR A 115 8.79 18.73 11.84
C THR A 115 8.05 18.09 10.66
N GLY A 116 7.40 18.91 9.82
CA GLY A 116 6.76 18.43 8.59
C GLY A 116 7.72 17.68 7.67
N SER A 117 8.92 18.20 7.45
CA SER A 117 9.95 17.53 6.63
C SER A 117 10.44 16.23 7.27
N SER A 118 10.55 16.18 8.61
CA SER A 118 10.93 14.94 9.30
C SER A 118 9.93 13.82 9.06
N TYR A 119 8.63 14.11 9.23
CA TYR A 119 7.56 13.14 8.95
C TYR A 119 7.49 12.78 7.46
N GLY A 120 7.65 13.76 6.56
CA GLY A 120 7.66 13.51 5.11
C GLY A 120 8.82 12.61 4.67
N ASN A 121 10.02 12.80 5.24
CA ASN A 121 11.16 11.94 4.95
C ASN A 121 10.94 10.51 5.48
N ASN A 122 10.33 10.37 6.66
CA ASN A 122 9.98 9.06 7.19
C ASN A 122 8.94 8.36 6.29
N ALA A 123 7.90 9.09 5.86
CA ALA A 123 6.89 8.59 4.95
C ALA A 123 7.51 8.07 3.63
N ASN A 124 8.46 8.81 3.05
CA ASN A 124 9.18 8.38 1.85
C ASN A 124 10.03 7.12 2.10
N SER A 125 10.75 7.06 3.22
CA SER A 125 11.57 5.88 3.56
C SER A 125 10.72 4.61 3.69
N LEU A 126 9.55 4.72 4.30
CA LEU A 126 8.60 3.62 4.45
C LEU A 126 8.04 3.18 3.09
N MET A 127 7.72 4.11 2.19
CA MET A 127 7.29 3.78 0.82
C MET A 127 8.41 3.10 0.02
N ASP A 128 9.65 3.57 0.14
CA ASP A 128 10.80 2.95 -0.52
C ASP A 128 11.00 1.50 -0.04
N GLU A 129 10.78 1.23 1.24
CA GLU A 129 10.80 -0.13 1.80
C GLU A 129 9.60 -0.95 1.32
N ALA A 130 8.39 -0.40 1.33
CA ALA A 130 7.18 -1.07 0.85
C ALA A 130 7.30 -1.51 -0.63
N ILE A 131 7.95 -0.70 -1.46
CA ILE A 131 8.22 -1.04 -2.87
C ILE A 131 9.08 -2.31 -2.99
N GLN A 132 9.96 -2.61 -2.02
CA GLN A 132 10.75 -3.84 -2.04
C GLN A 132 9.86 -5.07 -1.86
N TYR A 133 8.91 -5.02 -0.92
CA TYR A 133 7.90 -6.06 -0.73
C TYR A 133 6.96 -6.18 -1.93
N GLN A 134 6.53 -5.06 -2.52
CA GLN A 134 5.75 -5.06 -3.75
C GLN A 134 6.48 -5.77 -4.89
N ASN A 135 7.77 -5.51 -5.06
CA ASN A 135 8.59 -6.16 -6.07
C ASN A 135 8.77 -7.65 -5.79
N ALA A 136 8.98 -8.03 -4.53
CA ALA A 136 9.07 -9.43 -4.11
C ALA A 136 7.76 -10.18 -4.36
N ARG A 137 6.62 -9.56 -4.02
CA ARG A 137 5.27 -10.10 -4.29
C ARG A 137 5.04 -10.31 -5.79
N ASN A 138 5.36 -9.30 -6.60
CA ASN A 138 5.25 -9.40 -8.06
C ASN A 138 6.15 -10.50 -8.64
N LYS A 139 7.35 -10.69 -8.07
CA LYS A 139 8.26 -11.76 -8.46
C LYS A 139 7.67 -13.15 -8.17
N LEU A 140 7.02 -13.35 -7.01
CA LEU A 140 6.36 -14.63 -6.69
C LEU A 140 5.29 -15.01 -7.72
N VAL A 141 4.50 -14.02 -8.17
CA VAL A 141 3.49 -14.22 -9.21
C VAL A 141 4.15 -14.59 -10.55
N ASN A 142 5.14 -13.82 -10.96
CA ASN A 142 5.83 -14.02 -12.24
C ASN A 142 6.58 -15.35 -12.32
N ASP A 143 7.18 -15.80 -11.21
CA ASP A 143 7.91 -17.06 -11.15
C ASP A 143 6.98 -18.29 -11.08
N ASN A 144 5.72 -18.10 -10.64
CA ASN A 144 4.77 -19.18 -10.43
C ASN A 144 3.43 -18.96 -11.16
N PRO A 145 3.42 -18.72 -12.48
CA PRO A 145 2.21 -18.33 -13.22
C PRO A 145 1.13 -19.40 -13.26
N ASN A 146 1.41 -20.65 -12.85
CA ASN A 146 0.39 -21.69 -12.74
C ASN A 146 -0.39 -21.64 -11.42
N LEU A 147 0.13 -20.92 -10.41
CA LEU A 147 -0.47 -20.78 -9.09
C LEU A 147 -1.32 -19.50 -8.96
N PHE A 148 -1.16 -18.58 -9.89
CA PHE A 148 -1.84 -17.29 -9.97
C PHE A 148 -2.52 -17.18 -11.34
N ARG A 149 -3.70 -16.56 -11.42
CA ARG A 149 -4.51 -16.49 -12.64
C ARG A 149 -4.90 -15.08 -13.00
#